data_AF-A0A950K5N0-F1
#
_entry.id   AF-A0A950K5N0-F1
#
_cell.length_a   1.000
_cell.length_b   1.000
_cell.length_c   1.000
_cell.angle_alpha   90.00
_cell.angle_beta   90.00
_cell.angle_gamma   90.00
#
_symmetry.space_group_name_H-M   'P 1'
#
loop_
_entity.id
_entity.type
_entity.pdbx_description
1 polymer ?
#
loop_
_entity_poly.entity_id
_entity_poly.type
_entity_poly.pdbx_seq_one_letter_code
_entity_poly.pdbx_strand_id
1 'polypeptide(L)'
;MTALRAAALLLLLASCAPSPIQEEADRRDRWRQVASGAFVCRTRPQLEAFLDRIRSLPPRRPRNSGGGSFQLGPQAAVHDDLYPLDEDFDLYTIWNDQARESGFRSVEVVSFSDLRPRIPRSSFEALRILHRSPTANGPASVDPVRLIRAVNAVLALGTEAPSALKAYDDLSRQLPFEEVRKHSIDEYRILPVVQLAGGKPSPFLLGDGGVEIPEASAWPLFPLTVEGDVPFLVVTDYQLAGRPEDVRARLGPELRVQGKPLSPSLNPVEAVERLTASARWALLLSGQSARRGVELKRRVRNQALEALAPIYRPPDEYSPRSCCEDPSEAAWREVVAEVRAMEIRWDPGRQDFVRSR
;
A
#
# COMPACT_ATOMS: atom_id res chain seq x y z
N MET A 1 26.20 39.39 -19.96
CA MET A 1 25.41 38.82 -21.09
C MET A 1 25.38 37.29 -21.12
N THR A 2 26.37 36.58 -20.56
CA THR A 2 26.42 35.10 -20.53
C THR A 2 25.40 34.45 -19.59
N ALA A 3 25.13 35.04 -18.42
CA ALA A 3 24.13 34.51 -17.47
C ALA A 3 22.68 34.53 -17.99
N LEU A 4 22.31 35.56 -18.77
CA LEU A 4 20.96 35.68 -19.35
C LEU A 4 20.69 34.62 -20.42
N ARG A 5 21.71 34.24 -21.20
CA ARG A 5 21.61 33.17 -22.21
C ARG A 5 21.51 31.79 -21.56
N ALA A 6 22.22 31.55 -20.46
CA ALA A 6 22.12 30.29 -19.71
C ALA A 6 20.74 30.11 -19.06
N ALA A 7 20.17 31.18 -18.47
CA ALA A 7 18.82 31.17 -17.91
C ALA A 7 17.74 30.94 -18.99
N ALA A 8 17.88 31.58 -20.15
CA ALA A 8 16.96 31.37 -21.28
C ALA A 8 17.03 29.95 -21.85
N LEU A 9 18.22 29.33 -21.91
CA LEU A 9 18.36 27.95 -22.35
C LEU A 9 17.74 26.95 -21.37
N LEU A 10 17.89 27.18 -20.05
CA LEU A 10 17.26 26.35 -19.02
C LEU A 10 15.73 26.47 -19.03
N LEU A 11 15.18 27.66 -19.27
CA LEU A 11 13.73 27.87 -19.42
C LEU A 11 13.19 27.21 -20.70
N LEU A 12 13.94 27.24 -21.80
CA LEU A 12 13.55 26.55 -23.05
C LEU A 12 13.61 25.02 -22.90
N LEU A 13 14.63 24.48 -22.24
CA LEU A 13 14.73 23.03 -21.98
C LEU A 13 13.64 22.55 -21.00
N ALA A 14 13.26 23.36 -20.01
CA ALA A 14 12.13 23.06 -19.13
C ALA A 14 10.78 23.05 -19.87
N SER A 15 10.64 23.79 -20.97
CA SER A 15 9.41 23.80 -21.79
C SER A 15 9.24 22.57 -22.68
N CYS A 16 10.28 21.74 -22.83
CA CYS A 16 10.25 20.53 -23.65
C CYS A 16 9.92 19.25 -22.88
N ALA A 17 9.88 19.30 -21.54
CA ALA A 17 9.42 18.16 -20.76
C ALA A 17 7.91 17.98 -20.98
N PRO A 18 7.43 16.77 -21.31
CA PRO A 18 6.00 16.52 -21.39
C PRO A 18 5.34 16.88 -20.06
N SER A 19 4.17 17.50 -20.11
CA SER A 19 3.41 17.78 -18.89
C SER A 19 3.10 16.44 -18.19
N PRO A 20 3.04 16.40 -16.84
CA PRO A 20 2.71 15.17 -16.12
C PRO A 20 1.39 14.53 -16.57
N ILE A 21 0.44 15.34 -17.04
CA ILE A 21 -0.85 14.88 -17.58
C ILE A 21 -0.67 14.15 -18.92
N GLN A 22 0.20 14.66 -19.80
CA GLN A 22 0.49 14.02 -21.08
C GLN A 22 1.22 12.70 -20.86
N GLU A 23 2.22 12.68 -19.97
CA GLU A 23 2.95 11.46 -19.62
C GLU A 23 2.00 10.39 -19.04
N GLU A 24 1.06 10.78 -18.18
CA GLU A 24 0.03 9.90 -17.66
C GLU A 24 -0.88 9.34 -18.78
N ALA A 25 -1.33 10.20 -19.71
CA ALA A 25 -2.16 9.78 -20.84
C ALA A 25 -1.43 8.79 -21.77
N ASP A 26 -0.17 9.09 -22.10
CA ASP A 26 0.67 8.22 -22.94
C ASP A 26 0.91 6.86 -22.26
N ARG A 27 1.16 6.87 -20.94
CA ARG A 27 1.29 5.63 -20.14
C ARG A 27 -0.01 4.84 -20.11
N ARG A 28 -1.16 5.50 -19.96
CA ARG A 28 -2.48 4.86 -19.99
C ARG A 28 -2.74 4.19 -21.33
N ASP A 29 -2.46 4.87 -22.43
CA ASP A 29 -2.68 4.33 -23.78
C ASP A 29 -1.75 3.16 -24.07
N ARG A 30 -0.49 3.23 -23.61
CA ARG A 30 0.41 2.08 -23.60
C ARG A 30 -0.18 0.90 -22.81
N TRP A 31 -0.70 1.14 -21.60
CA TRP A 31 -1.32 0.07 -20.81
C TRP A 31 -2.56 -0.50 -21.47
N ARG A 32 -3.42 0.32 -22.10
CA ARG A 32 -4.59 -0.15 -22.85
C ARG A 32 -4.18 -1.04 -24.01
N GLN A 33 -3.16 -0.63 -24.76
CA GLN A 33 -2.63 -1.43 -25.87
C GLN A 33 -2.10 -2.78 -25.38
N VAL A 34 -1.27 -2.79 -24.34
CA VAL A 34 -0.71 -4.03 -23.78
C VAL A 34 -1.81 -4.90 -23.16
N ALA A 35 -2.69 -4.32 -22.35
CA ALA A 35 -3.76 -5.03 -21.65
C ALA A 35 -4.87 -5.56 -22.57
N SER A 36 -4.97 -5.08 -23.82
CA SER A 36 -5.87 -5.68 -24.83
C SER A 36 -5.59 -7.17 -25.05
N GLY A 37 -4.35 -7.64 -24.81
CA GLY A 37 -4.00 -9.05 -24.83
C GLY A 37 -4.73 -9.88 -23.76
N ALA A 38 -5.26 -9.27 -22.71
CA ALA A 38 -6.00 -9.98 -21.66
C ALA A 38 -7.27 -10.66 -22.19
N PHE A 39 -7.90 -10.18 -23.27
CA PHE A 39 -9.11 -10.77 -23.83
C PHE A 39 -8.96 -12.23 -24.32
N VAL A 40 -7.72 -12.69 -24.55
CA VAL A 40 -7.46 -14.10 -24.89
C VAL A 40 -7.48 -15.01 -23.67
N CYS A 41 -7.35 -14.45 -22.46
CA CYS A 41 -7.39 -15.20 -21.22
C CYS A 41 -8.85 -15.59 -20.92
N ARG A 42 -9.07 -16.85 -20.57
CA ARG A 42 -10.39 -17.39 -20.21
C ARG A 42 -10.53 -17.59 -18.71
N THR A 43 -9.41 -17.67 -18.00
CA THR A 43 -9.35 -17.98 -16.57
C THR A 43 -8.46 -17.00 -15.80
N ARG A 44 -8.66 -16.90 -14.48
CA ARG A 44 -7.79 -16.12 -13.57
C ARG A 44 -6.32 -16.52 -13.65
N PRO A 45 -5.94 -17.81 -13.59
CA PRO A 45 -4.53 -18.21 -13.73
C PRO A 45 -3.90 -17.80 -15.07
N GLN A 46 -4.66 -17.86 -16.18
CA GLN A 46 -4.17 -17.41 -17.48
C GLN A 46 -3.93 -15.90 -17.49
N LEU A 47 -4.85 -15.13 -16.90
CA LEU A 47 -4.69 -13.69 -16.74
C LEU A 47 -3.46 -13.35 -15.87
N GLU A 48 -3.31 -13.98 -14.71
CA GLU A 48 -2.15 -13.79 -13.84
C GLU A 48 -0.83 -14.10 -14.58
N ALA A 49 -0.75 -15.22 -15.28
CA ALA A 49 0.43 -15.57 -16.07
C ALA A 49 0.69 -14.58 -17.22
N PHE A 50 -0.36 -14.01 -17.83
CA PHE A 50 -0.22 -12.93 -18.81
C PHE A 50 0.32 -11.65 -18.17
N LEU A 51 -0.25 -11.27 -17.03
CA LEU A 51 0.13 -10.09 -16.26
C LEU A 51 1.58 -10.17 -15.78
N ASP A 52 2.03 -11.33 -15.31
CA ASP A 52 3.42 -11.58 -14.89
C ASP A 52 4.43 -11.34 -16.03
N ARG A 53 4.02 -11.50 -17.30
CA ARG A 53 4.89 -11.23 -18.46
C ARG A 53 4.98 -9.75 -18.82
N ILE A 54 3.93 -8.97 -18.55
CA ILE A 54 3.83 -7.57 -19.00
C ILE A 54 4.12 -6.55 -17.91
N ARG A 55 4.02 -6.95 -16.64
CA ARG A 55 4.24 -6.06 -15.51
C ARG A 55 5.71 -5.91 -15.21
N SER A 56 6.07 -4.70 -14.80
CA SER A 56 7.35 -4.41 -14.14
C SER A 56 7.18 -4.35 -12.62
N LEU A 57 6.24 -5.12 -12.07
CA LEU A 57 5.99 -5.16 -10.63
C LEU A 57 6.91 -6.17 -9.95
N PRO A 58 7.32 -5.92 -8.70
CA PRO A 58 8.00 -6.93 -7.92
C PRO A 58 7.11 -8.18 -7.79
N PRO A 59 7.69 -9.39 -7.85
CA PRO A 59 6.94 -10.66 -7.88
C PRO A 59 6.08 -10.93 -6.63
N ARG A 60 6.24 -10.12 -5.58
CA ARG A 60 5.55 -10.27 -4.28
C ARG A 60 4.43 -9.26 -4.04
N ARG A 61 4.23 -8.28 -4.94
CA ARG A 61 3.06 -7.41 -4.84
C ARG A 61 1.79 -8.27 -4.88
N PRO A 62 0.76 -7.93 -4.08
CA PRO A 62 -0.50 -8.64 -4.08
C PRO A 62 -1.01 -8.70 -5.52
N ARG A 63 -1.15 -9.93 -6.03
CA ARG A 63 -1.50 -10.17 -7.43
C ARG A 63 -2.84 -9.55 -7.76
N ASN A 64 -3.73 -9.52 -6.76
CA ASN A 64 -5.04 -8.92 -6.78
C ASN A 64 -5.12 -7.91 -5.62
N SER A 65 -5.40 -6.64 -5.92
CA SER A 65 -5.52 -5.56 -4.93
C SER A 65 -6.94 -5.41 -4.38
N GLY A 66 -7.89 -6.21 -4.86
CA GLY A 66 -9.28 -6.20 -4.46
C GLY A 66 -10.18 -6.81 -5.52
N GLY A 67 -11.31 -7.36 -5.11
CA GLY A 67 -12.22 -8.05 -6.01
C GLY A 67 -13.23 -8.85 -5.22
N GLY A 68 -14.08 -9.59 -5.91
CA GLY A 68 -15.05 -10.46 -5.26
C GLY A 68 -16.33 -10.59 -6.06
N SER A 69 -17.44 -10.71 -5.35
CA SER A 69 -18.75 -10.75 -5.94
C SER A 69 -19.68 -9.80 -5.21
N PHE A 70 -20.50 -9.08 -5.97
CA PHE A 70 -21.56 -8.26 -5.40
C PHE A 70 -22.84 -8.42 -6.20
N GLN A 71 -23.97 -8.13 -5.57
CA GLN A 71 -25.28 -8.21 -6.19
C GLN A 71 -26.04 -6.92 -5.88
N LEU A 72 -26.52 -6.23 -6.93
CA LEU A 72 -27.31 -5.01 -6.81
C LEU A 72 -28.78 -5.35 -7.02
N GLY A 73 -29.50 -5.52 -5.91
CA GLY A 73 -30.91 -5.91 -5.92
C GLY A 73 -31.11 -7.29 -6.58
N PRO A 74 -32.12 -7.46 -7.45
CA PRO A 74 -32.45 -8.76 -8.07
C PRO A 74 -31.55 -9.14 -9.26
N GLN A 75 -30.53 -8.35 -9.60
CA GLN A 75 -29.66 -8.62 -10.75
C GLN A 75 -28.74 -9.82 -10.48
N ALA A 76 -28.15 -10.39 -11.54
CA ALA A 76 -27.12 -11.41 -11.39
C ALA A 76 -25.89 -10.86 -10.66
N ALA A 77 -25.20 -11.70 -9.89
CA ALA A 77 -23.97 -11.32 -9.21
C ALA A 77 -22.92 -10.88 -10.24
N VAL A 78 -22.27 -9.75 -9.96
CA VAL A 78 -21.11 -9.26 -10.71
C VAL A 78 -19.86 -9.77 -10.02
N HIS A 79 -18.98 -10.40 -10.80
CA HIS A 79 -17.68 -10.85 -10.34
C HIS A 79 -16.61 -9.95 -10.92
N ASP A 80 -15.84 -9.31 -10.06
CA ASP A 80 -14.78 -8.39 -10.46
C ASP A 80 -13.46 -8.69 -9.76
N ASP A 81 -12.37 -8.29 -10.40
CA ASP A 81 -11.02 -8.33 -9.85
C ASP A 81 -10.24 -7.12 -10.33
N LEU A 82 -9.40 -6.59 -9.45
CA LEU A 82 -8.53 -5.45 -9.72
C LEU A 82 -7.07 -5.88 -9.56
N TYR A 83 -6.28 -5.64 -10.59
CA TYR A 83 -4.89 -6.06 -10.59
C TYR A 83 -3.95 -4.88 -10.87
N PRO A 84 -2.97 -4.58 -9.99
CA PRO A 84 -2.07 -3.46 -10.21
C PRO A 84 -1.20 -3.67 -11.45
N LEU A 85 -1.10 -2.66 -12.32
CA LEU A 85 -0.24 -2.68 -13.51
C LEU A 85 1.10 -1.99 -13.22
N ASP A 86 1.04 -0.82 -12.58
CA ASP A 86 2.20 -0.08 -12.08
C ASP A 86 1.87 0.71 -10.80
N GLU A 87 2.48 1.87 -10.59
CA GLU A 87 2.21 2.74 -9.43
C GLU A 87 0.91 3.56 -9.57
N ASP A 88 0.37 3.73 -10.77
CA ASP A 88 -0.75 4.63 -11.06
C ASP A 88 -1.95 3.94 -11.69
N PHE A 89 -1.72 2.81 -12.37
CA PHE A 89 -2.74 2.10 -13.12
C PHE A 89 -3.03 0.71 -12.54
N ASP A 90 -4.30 0.35 -12.62
CA ASP A 90 -4.80 -0.99 -12.35
C ASP A 90 -5.57 -1.51 -13.55
N LEU A 91 -5.66 -2.84 -13.65
CA LEU A 91 -6.52 -3.54 -14.59
C LEU A 91 -7.78 -3.98 -13.85
N TYR A 92 -8.91 -3.34 -14.13
CA TYR A 92 -10.21 -3.73 -13.65
C TYR A 92 -10.83 -4.75 -14.61
N THR A 93 -11.30 -5.86 -14.08
CA THR A 93 -11.87 -6.95 -14.86
C THR A 93 -13.25 -7.33 -14.33
N ILE A 94 -14.19 -7.58 -15.24
CA ILE A 94 -15.49 -8.16 -14.92
C ILE A 94 -15.61 -9.49 -15.64
N TRP A 95 -16.00 -10.55 -14.92
CA TRP A 95 -16.13 -11.90 -15.44
C TRP A 95 -17.57 -12.21 -15.89
N ASN A 96 -17.75 -13.08 -16.89
CA ASN A 96 -19.08 -13.39 -17.45
C ASN A 96 -20.00 -14.15 -16.48
N ASP A 97 -19.46 -15.02 -15.63
CA ASP A 97 -20.17 -15.81 -14.63
C ASP A 97 -19.20 -16.31 -13.52
N GLN A 98 -19.69 -17.14 -12.58
CA GLN A 98 -18.82 -17.84 -11.61
C GLN A 98 -17.93 -18.91 -12.26
N ALA A 99 -18.36 -19.48 -13.38
CA ALA A 99 -17.65 -20.53 -14.07
C ALA A 99 -16.42 -19.89 -14.71
N ARG A 100 -15.26 -20.07 -14.06
CA ARG A 100 -13.98 -19.43 -14.35
C ARG A 100 -13.41 -19.67 -15.76
N GLU A 101 -14.21 -20.20 -16.68
CA GLU A 101 -13.90 -20.56 -18.07
C GLU A 101 -14.62 -19.67 -19.09
N SER A 102 -15.65 -18.90 -18.69
CA SER A 102 -16.44 -18.05 -19.59
C SER A 102 -15.73 -16.74 -20.00
N GLY A 103 -14.50 -16.51 -19.54
CA GLY A 103 -13.71 -15.32 -19.84
C GLY A 103 -14.27 -14.02 -19.27
N PHE A 104 -13.84 -12.90 -19.86
CA PHE A 104 -14.20 -11.56 -19.42
C PHE A 104 -15.49 -11.06 -20.08
N ARG A 105 -16.31 -10.38 -19.28
CA ARG A 105 -17.33 -9.45 -19.76
C ARG A 105 -16.67 -8.14 -20.20
N SER A 106 -15.75 -7.63 -19.39
CA SER A 106 -15.00 -6.40 -19.68
C SER A 106 -13.63 -6.39 -19.01
N VAL A 107 -12.73 -5.62 -19.60
CA VAL A 107 -11.39 -5.33 -19.09
C VAL A 107 -11.15 -3.84 -19.30
N GLU A 108 -10.72 -3.13 -18.26
CA GLU A 108 -10.51 -1.69 -18.31
C GLU A 108 -9.23 -1.31 -17.56
N VAL A 109 -8.42 -0.44 -18.16
CA VAL A 109 -7.29 0.20 -17.47
C VAL A 109 -7.82 1.43 -16.76
N VAL A 110 -7.71 1.42 -15.43
CA VAL A 110 -8.26 2.45 -14.54
C VAL A 110 -7.15 3.08 -13.71
N SER A 111 -7.38 4.29 -13.24
CA SER A 111 -6.44 5.04 -12.40
C SER A 111 -7.17 5.90 -11.38
N PHE A 112 -6.49 6.33 -10.33
CA PHE A 112 -7.04 7.32 -9.41
C PHE A 112 -7.25 8.69 -10.08
N SER A 113 -6.47 8.99 -11.12
CA SER A 113 -6.58 10.22 -11.90
C SER A 113 -7.89 10.37 -12.67
N ASP A 114 -8.64 9.28 -12.87
CA ASP A 114 -10.01 9.34 -13.39
C ASP A 114 -10.95 10.12 -12.47
N LEU A 115 -10.61 10.19 -11.18
CA LEU A 115 -11.36 10.91 -10.15
C LEU A 115 -10.87 12.34 -9.93
N ARG A 116 -9.86 12.80 -10.68
CA ARG A 116 -9.26 14.15 -10.56
C ARG A 116 -10.30 15.28 -10.57
N PRO A 117 -11.37 15.27 -11.39
CA PRO A 117 -12.38 16.33 -11.36
C PRO A 117 -13.18 16.44 -10.05
N ARG A 118 -13.19 15.39 -9.21
CA ARG A 118 -13.92 15.32 -7.94
C ARG A 118 -13.06 15.68 -6.73
N ILE A 119 -11.78 15.98 -6.94
CA ILE A 119 -10.79 16.18 -5.89
C ILE A 119 -10.22 17.61 -5.98
N PRO A 120 -10.03 18.32 -4.86
CA PRO A 120 -9.35 19.61 -4.89
C PRO A 120 -7.96 19.53 -5.53
N ARG A 121 -7.66 20.45 -6.45
CA ARG A 121 -6.40 20.42 -7.22
C ARG A 121 -5.16 20.45 -6.33
N SER A 122 -5.19 21.19 -5.22
CA SER A 122 -4.03 21.32 -4.31
C SER A 122 -3.72 20.02 -3.57
N SER A 123 -4.73 19.18 -3.30
CA SER A 123 -4.56 17.94 -2.55
C SER A 123 -4.39 16.70 -3.43
N PHE A 124 -4.63 16.81 -4.74
CA PHE A 124 -4.75 15.64 -5.62
C PHE A 124 -3.53 14.71 -5.57
N GLU A 125 -2.30 15.24 -5.69
CA GLU A 125 -1.10 14.38 -5.71
C GLU A 125 -0.87 13.65 -4.39
N ALA A 126 -1.12 14.32 -3.25
CA ALA A 126 -1.02 13.68 -1.94
C ALA A 126 -2.10 12.59 -1.76
N LEU A 127 -3.32 12.83 -2.25
CA LEU A 127 -4.39 11.85 -2.22
C LEU A 127 -4.17 10.69 -3.18
N ARG A 128 -3.51 10.91 -4.33
CA ARG A 128 -3.06 9.84 -5.24
C ARG A 128 -2.05 8.92 -4.56
N ILE A 129 -1.11 9.49 -3.79
CA ILE A 129 -0.13 8.72 -3.01
C ILE A 129 -0.82 7.96 -1.86
N LEU A 130 -1.72 8.62 -1.11
CA LEU A 130 -2.53 7.99 -0.07
C LEU A 130 -3.35 6.82 -0.63
N HIS A 131 -3.96 6.99 -1.80
CA HIS A 131 -4.76 5.96 -2.45
C HIS A 131 -3.96 4.67 -2.69
N ARG A 132 -2.65 4.78 -2.94
CA ARG A 132 -1.73 3.65 -3.13
C ARG A 132 -1.15 3.10 -1.83
N SER A 133 -1.34 3.76 -0.69
CA SER A 133 -0.86 3.30 0.62
C SER A 133 -1.58 2.02 1.04
N PRO A 134 -1.02 1.17 1.91
CA PRO A 134 -1.74 0.04 2.48
C PRO A 134 -3.06 0.48 3.15
N THR A 135 -4.09 -0.37 3.04
CA THR A 135 -5.34 -0.20 3.79
C THR A 135 -5.30 -1.02 5.06
N ALA A 136 -5.90 -0.47 6.12
CA ALA A 136 -6.09 -1.17 7.38
C ALA A 136 -6.97 -2.44 7.20
N ASN A 137 -7.87 -2.48 6.21
CA ASN A 137 -8.77 -3.61 5.94
C ASN A 137 -8.14 -4.77 5.13
N GLY A 138 -6.93 -4.60 4.60
CA GLY A 138 -6.34 -5.50 3.59
C GLY A 138 -4.93 -5.93 3.96
N PRO A 139 -4.76 -6.79 4.97
CA PRO A 139 -3.49 -6.90 5.68
C PRO A 139 -2.44 -7.79 5.02
N ALA A 140 -2.82 -8.52 3.98
CA ALA A 140 -1.98 -9.50 3.32
C ALA A 140 -0.80 -8.88 2.54
N SER A 141 -0.71 -7.56 2.44
CA SER A 141 0.32 -6.88 1.63
C SER A 141 0.57 -5.44 2.08
N VAL A 142 0.86 -5.25 3.37
CA VAL A 142 1.31 -3.94 3.85
C VAL A 142 2.72 -3.68 3.31
N ASP A 143 2.84 -2.65 2.48
CA ASP A 143 4.10 -2.13 1.97
C ASP A 143 4.52 -0.90 2.80
N PRO A 144 5.55 -1.02 3.66
CA PRO A 144 6.06 0.10 4.46
C PRO A 144 6.48 1.32 3.63
N VAL A 145 7.02 1.14 2.43
CA VAL A 145 7.49 2.25 1.58
C VAL A 145 6.30 3.08 1.12
N ARG A 146 5.22 2.43 0.67
CA ARG A 146 3.98 3.12 0.27
C ARG A 146 3.33 3.84 1.46
N LEU A 147 3.39 3.27 2.65
CA LEU A 147 2.89 3.93 3.86
C LEU A 147 3.74 5.15 4.22
N ILE A 148 5.07 5.05 4.19
CA ILE A 148 5.98 6.18 4.40
C ILE A 148 5.70 7.32 3.40
N ARG A 149 5.58 6.99 2.11
CA ARG A 149 5.25 7.97 1.05
C ARG A 149 3.94 8.70 1.34
N ALA A 150 2.90 7.97 1.75
CA ALA A 150 1.61 8.56 2.09
C ALA A 150 1.68 9.47 3.32
N VAL A 151 2.36 9.04 4.39
CA VAL A 151 2.59 9.85 5.58
C VAL A 151 3.32 11.15 5.22
N ASN A 152 4.41 11.05 4.45
CA ASN A 152 5.21 12.20 4.04
C ASN A 152 4.44 13.15 3.13
N ALA A 153 3.64 12.62 2.19
CA ALA A 153 2.81 13.42 1.30
C ALA A 153 1.72 14.19 2.08
N VAL A 154 1.09 13.54 3.06
CA VAL A 154 0.09 14.18 3.92
C VAL A 154 0.71 15.21 4.85
N LEU A 155 1.88 14.94 5.44
CA LEU A 155 2.63 15.93 6.23
C LEU A 155 3.03 17.16 5.41
N ALA A 156 3.40 16.97 4.14
CA ALA A 156 3.78 18.06 3.24
C ALA A 156 2.63 19.04 2.91
N LEU A 157 1.36 18.61 3.06
CA LEU A 157 0.20 19.50 2.93
C LEU A 157 0.06 20.48 4.09
N GLY A 158 0.73 20.24 5.23
CA GLY A 158 0.67 21.10 6.41
C GLY A 158 -0.77 21.34 6.88
N THR A 159 -1.21 22.60 6.88
CA THR A 159 -2.55 23.00 7.33
C THR A 159 -3.69 22.49 6.42
N GLU A 160 -3.40 22.12 5.17
CA GLU A 160 -4.42 21.57 4.24
C GLU A 160 -4.67 20.07 4.47
N ALA A 161 -3.82 19.38 5.24
CA ALA A 161 -3.87 17.93 5.40
C ALA A 161 -5.23 17.41 5.93
N PRO A 162 -5.86 17.99 6.98
CA PRO A 162 -7.17 17.53 7.44
C PRO A 162 -8.25 17.65 6.37
N SER A 163 -8.27 18.74 5.60
CA SER A 163 -9.24 18.95 4.52
C SER A 163 -9.03 17.96 3.38
N ALA A 164 -7.79 17.65 3.03
CA ALA A 164 -7.46 16.64 2.02
C ALA A 164 -7.93 15.24 2.45
N LEU A 165 -7.61 14.82 3.68
CA LEU A 165 -8.04 13.52 4.21
C LEU A 165 -9.57 13.42 4.27
N LYS A 166 -10.25 14.51 4.64
CA LYS A 166 -11.71 14.60 4.57
C LYS A 166 -12.25 14.46 3.15
N ALA A 167 -11.61 15.08 2.16
CA ALA A 167 -12.01 14.94 0.76
C ALA A 167 -11.90 13.48 0.26
N TYR A 168 -10.93 12.70 0.78
CA TYR A 168 -10.81 11.29 0.46
C TYR A 168 -11.89 10.41 1.13
N ASP A 169 -12.24 10.65 2.40
CA ASP A 169 -13.41 10.01 3.07
C ASP A 169 -14.73 10.39 2.35
N ASP A 170 -14.90 11.66 1.99
CA ASP A 170 -16.10 12.12 1.30
C ASP A 170 -16.19 11.49 -0.11
N LEU A 171 -15.07 11.28 -0.79
CA LEU A 171 -15.03 10.58 -2.07
C LEU A 171 -15.55 9.14 -1.94
N SER A 172 -15.12 8.36 -0.94
CA SER A 172 -15.57 6.97 -0.78
C SER A 172 -17.08 6.85 -0.55
N ARG A 173 -17.71 7.89 0.02
CA ARG A 173 -19.14 7.94 0.32
C ARG A 173 -20.00 8.52 -0.81
N GLN A 174 -19.43 9.37 -1.66
CA GLN A 174 -20.15 10.04 -2.74
C GLN A 174 -20.11 9.28 -4.07
N LEU A 175 -19.13 8.41 -4.26
CA LEU A 175 -19.06 7.55 -5.44
C LEU A 175 -20.16 6.47 -5.40
N PRO A 176 -20.75 6.11 -6.55
CA PRO A 176 -21.50 4.87 -6.68
C PRO A 176 -20.65 3.68 -6.24
N PHE A 177 -21.29 2.64 -5.70
CA PHE A 177 -20.62 1.47 -5.15
C PHE A 177 -19.68 0.80 -6.18
N GLU A 178 -20.09 0.74 -7.44
CA GLU A 178 -19.32 0.17 -8.55
C GLU A 178 -18.05 0.97 -8.83
N GLU A 179 -18.11 2.30 -8.74
CA GLU A 179 -16.96 3.19 -8.92
C GLU A 179 -15.99 3.08 -7.74
N VAL A 180 -16.50 2.95 -6.50
CA VAL A 180 -15.68 2.66 -5.32
C VAL A 180 -14.87 1.38 -5.53
N ARG A 181 -15.52 0.31 -6.01
CA ARG A 181 -14.85 -0.98 -6.29
C ARG A 181 -13.86 -0.87 -7.44
N LYS A 182 -14.29 -0.33 -8.58
CA LYS A 182 -13.48 -0.16 -9.79
C LYS A 182 -12.19 0.59 -9.52
N HIS A 183 -12.25 1.64 -8.71
CA HIS A 183 -11.09 2.45 -8.35
C HIS A 183 -10.46 2.06 -7.00
N SER A 184 -10.86 0.95 -6.35
CA SER A 184 -10.35 0.52 -5.03
C SER A 184 -10.31 1.63 -3.97
N ILE A 185 -11.34 2.48 -3.96
CA ILE A 185 -11.47 3.53 -2.96
C ILE A 185 -11.78 2.87 -1.62
N ASP A 186 -10.93 3.15 -0.63
CA ASP A 186 -11.01 2.57 0.70
C ASP A 186 -10.55 3.63 1.72
N GLU A 187 -11.50 4.18 2.47
CA GLU A 187 -11.23 5.19 3.50
C GLU A 187 -10.31 4.68 4.62
N TYR A 188 -10.19 3.37 4.82
CA TYR A 188 -9.36 2.80 5.88
C TYR A 188 -7.85 2.93 5.61
N ARG A 189 -7.46 3.40 4.42
CA ARG A 189 -6.08 3.88 4.15
C ARG A 189 -5.69 5.11 4.98
N ILE A 190 -6.68 5.88 5.44
CA ILE A 190 -6.46 7.08 6.27
C ILE A 190 -5.94 6.72 7.66
N LEU A 191 -6.40 5.62 8.26
CA LEU A 191 -6.15 5.32 9.67
C LEU A 191 -4.65 5.14 9.99
N PRO A 192 -3.88 4.33 9.22
CA PRO A 192 -2.44 4.20 9.46
C PRO A 192 -1.70 5.53 9.27
N VAL A 193 -2.12 6.33 8.29
CA VAL A 193 -1.49 7.61 7.97
C VAL A 193 -1.74 8.62 9.09
N VAL A 194 -2.97 8.75 9.57
CA VAL A 194 -3.31 9.64 10.70
C VAL A 194 -2.59 9.22 11.97
N GLN A 195 -2.46 7.91 12.24
CA GLN A 195 -1.75 7.45 13.44
C GLN A 195 -0.25 7.76 13.40
N LEU A 196 0.37 7.71 12.22
CA LEU A 196 1.80 8.01 12.05
C LEU A 196 2.10 9.51 11.90
N ALA A 197 1.18 10.28 11.31
CA ALA A 197 1.34 11.71 11.06
C ALA A 197 0.74 12.61 12.16
N GLY A 198 -0.02 12.03 13.09
CA GLY A 198 -0.75 12.75 14.13
C GLY A 198 0.04 12.94 15.42
N GLY A 199 -0.26 14.02 16.15
CA GLY A 199 0.42 14.32 17.43
C GLY A 199 -0.05 13.48 18.63
N LYS A 200 -1.21 12.81 18.52
CA LYS A 200 -1.76 11.93 19.57
C LYS A 200 -2.16 10.59 18.94
N PRO A 201 -1.27 9.59 18.96
CA PRO A 201 -1.63 8.30 18.43
C PRO A 201 -2.71 7.65 19.30
N SER A 202 -3.75 7.16 18.64
CA SER A 202 -4.77 6.32 19.26
C SER A 202 -4.92 5.07 18.40
N PRO A 203 -4.98 3.87 18.98
CA PRO A 203 -5.20 2.65 18.22
C PRO A 203 -6.45 2.73 17.34
N PHE A 204 -6.39 2.27 16.09
CA PHE A 204 -7.54 2.24 15.19
C PHE A 204 -8.15 0.83 15.04
N LEU A 205 -9.41 0.65 15.41
CA LEU A 205 -9.94 -0.70 15.63
C LEU A 205 -10.48 -1.32 14.33
N LEU A 206 -10.07 -2.56 14.05
CA LEU A 206 -10.41 -3.30 12.82
C LEU A 206 -11.01 -4.68 13.16
N GLY A 207 -12.35 -4.72 13.26
CA GLY A 207 -13.10 -5.98 13.22
C GLY A 207 -12.81 -6.99 14.34
N ASP A 208 -12.99 -8.29 14.05
CA ASP A 208 -12.86 -9.39 15.01
C ASP A 208 -11.49 -10.07 14.87
N GLY A 209 -10.64 -9.98 15.89
CA GLY A 209 -9.41 -10.77 15.92
C GLY A 209 -8.84 -11.02 17.30
N GLY A 210 -8.04 -12.08 17.38
CA GLY A 210 -7.69 -12.77 18.63
C GLY A 210 -6.46 -12.24 19.38
N VAL A 211 -6.02 -11.00 19.12
CA VAL A 211 -4.88 -10.40 19.83
C VAL A 211 -5.37 -9.38 20.84
N GLU A 212 -5.00 -9.58 22.11
CA GLU A 212 -5.27 -8.62 23.18
C GLU A 212 -4.53 -7.31 22.91
N ILE A 213 -5.20 -6.18 23.13
CA ILE A 213 -4.59 -4.87 22.94
C ILE A 213 -3.49 -4.70 24.00
N PRO A 214 -2.21 -4.55 23.61
CA PRO A 214 -1.13 -4.37 24.57
C PRO A 214 -1.24 -3.01 25.27
N GLU A 215 -0.56 -2.88 26.41
CA GLU A 215 -0.48 -1.60 27.12
C GLU A 215 0.07 -0.48 26.21
N ALA A 216 -0.63 0.65 26.19
CA ALA A 216 -0.27 1.81 25.35
C ALA A 216 1.13 2.36 25.63
N SER A 217 1.66 2.17 26.85
CA SER A 217 3.03 2.55 27.22
C SER A 217 4.09 1.75 26.43
N ALA A 218 3.86 0.45 26.23
CA ALA A 218 4.74 -0.42 25.47
C ALA A 218 4.51 -0.34 23.96
N TRP A 219 3.26 -0.06 23.55
CA TRP A 219 2.81 -0.06 22.17
C TRP A 219 1.94 1.17 21.84
N PRO A 220 2.52 2.39 21.84
CA PRO A 220 1.77 3.63 21.68
C PRO A 220 1.11 3.79 20.30
N LEU A 221 1.61 3.06 19.30
CA LEU A 221 1.11 3.06 17.93
C LEU A 221 0.30 1.82 17.57
N PHE A 222 -0.02 0.92 18.51
CA PHE A 222 -0.78 -0.29 18.21
C PHE A 222 -2.01 0.05 17.36
N PRO A 223 -2.27 -0.63 16.22
CA PRO A 223 -1.73 -1.92 15.79
C PRO A 223 -0.43 -1.79 14.97
N LEU A 224 0.04 -0.57 14.77
CA LEU A 224 1.30 -0.26 14.13
C LEU A 224 2.44 -0.26 15.14
N THR A 225 3.64 -0.31 14.60
CA THR A 225 4.85 0.07 15.31
C THR A 225 5.81 0.72 14.34
N VAL A 226 6.76 1.49 14.87
CA VAL A 226 7.82 2.12 14.10
C VAL A 226 9.15 1.69 14.71
N GLU A 227 10.06 1.24 13.85
CA GLU A 227 11.44 0.92 14.20
C GLU A 227 12.38 1.62 13.23
N GLY A 228 13.18 2.56 13.73
CA GLY A 228 14.08 3.36 12.89
C GLY A 228 13.37 4.07 11.73
N ASP A 229 12.18 4.63 11.98
CA ASP A 229 11.27 5.25 10.99
C ASP A 229 10.67 4.32 9.93
N VAL A 230 10.79 2.99 10.09
CA VAL A 230 10.09 2.00 9.25
C VAL A 230 8.79 1.57 9.95
N PRO A 231 7.61 1.88 9.39
CA PRO A 231 6.34 1.47 9.97
C PRO A 231 6.00 0.01 9.62
N PHE A 232 5.52 -0.73 10.61
CA PHE A 232 5.01 -2.09 10.44
C PHE A 232 3.61 -2.19 11.03
N LEU A 233 2.72 -2.88 10.32
CA LEU A 233 1.41 -3.26 10.85
C LEU A 233 1.51 -4.65 11.47
N VAL A 234 1.50 -4.70 12.81
CA VAL A 234 1.80 -5.95 13.53
C VAL A 234 0.59 -6.85 13.61
N VAL A 235 -0.59 -6.26 13.83
CA VAL A 235 -1.87 -6.97 13.96
C VAL A 235 -2.87 -6.31 13.03
N THR A 236 -3.81 -7.10 12.51
CA THR A 236 -4.77 -6.61 11.50
C THR A 236 -6.20 -7.01 11.79
N ASP A 237 -6.40 -7.61 12.94
CA ASP A 237 -7.60 -8.27 13.41
C ASP A 237 -7.63 -8.00 14.92
N TYR A 238 -8.28 -6.91 15.36
CA TYR A 238 -8.38 -6.57 16.78
C TYR A 238 -9.62 -5.69 17.11
N GLN A 239 -10.23 -5.96 18.28
CA GLN A 239 -11.68 -5.92 18.53
C GLN A 239 -12.33 -4.64 19.10
N LEU A 240 -13.56 -4.39 18.62
CA LEU A 240 -14.73 -3.84 19.35
C LEU A 240 -16.01 -4.44 18.73
N ALA A 241 -16.65 -5.43 19.38
CA ALA A 241 -18.05 -5.87 19.20
C ALA A 241 -18.76 -5.57 17.85
N GLY A 242 -18.16 -5.93 16.71
CA GLY A 242 -18.85 -6.00 15.40
C GLY A 242 -18.92 -4.73 14.54
N ARG A 243 -18.18 -3.64 14.82
CA ARG A 243 -18.14 -2.49 13.90
C ARG A 243 -16.72 -1.92 13.72
N PRO A 244 -16.19 -1.89 12.50
CA PRO A 244 -14.98 -1.14 12.19
C PRO A 244 -15.12 0.32 12.64
N GLU A 245 -14.00 0.93 13.05
CA GLU A 245 -14.00 2.34 13.44
C GLU A 245 -14.47 3.24 12.29
N ASP A 246 -15.35 4.21 12.57
CA ASP A 246 -15.72 5.22 11.59
C ASP A 246 -14.55 6.18 11.37
N VAL A 247 -13.90 6.09 10.21
CA VAL A 247 -12.79 6.95 9.80
C VAL A 247 -13.12 8.43 10.00
N ARG A 248 -14.38 8.84 9.81
CA ARG A 248 -14.81 10.22 9.98
C ARG A 248 -14.65 10.73 11.41
N ALA A 249 -14.76 9.87 12.42
CA ALA A 249 -14.51 10.24 13.82
C ALA A 249 -13.06 10.69 14.04
N ARG A 250 -12.10 10.18 13.23
CA ARG A 250 -10.69 10.59 13.25
C ARG A 250 -10.40 11.89 12.50
N LEU A 251 -11.32 12.33 11.64
CA LEU A 251 -11.19 13.52 10.81
C LEU A 251 -11.88 14.76 11.41
N GLY A 252 -12.18 14.71 12.72
CA GLY A 252 -12.80 15.82 13.44
C GLY A 252 -11.93 17.09 13.51
N PRO A 253 -12.48 18.20 14.04
CA PRO A 253 -11.79 19.50 14.12
C PRO A 253 -10.54 19.48 14.99
N GLU A 254 -10.37 18.46 15.83
CA GLU A 254 -9.19 18.24 16.66
C GLU A 254 -8.05 17.54 15.93
N LEU A 255 -8.27 17.04 14.70
CA LEU A 255 -7.21 16.42 13.93
C LEU A 255 -6.06 17.42 13.74
N ARG A 256 -4.88 17.02 14.18
CA ARG A 256 -3.63 17.75 14.01
C ARG A 256 -2.65 16.81 13.32
N VAL A 257 -2.43 17.06 12.04
CA VAL A 257 -1.34 16.45 11.28
C VAL A 257 -0.07 17.23 11.64
N GLN A 258 0.70 16.66 12.56
CA GLN A 258 1.87 17.29 13.15
C GLN A 258 2.91 16.19 13.34
N GLY A 259 4.02 16.30 12.64
CA GLY A 259 5.07 15.31 12.66
C GLY A 259 6.25 15.74 11.80
N LYS A 260 7.31 14.95 11.87
CA LYS A 260 8.41 15.04 10.92
C LYS A 260 8.18 14.00 9.81
N PRO A 261 8.56 14.29 8.56
CA PRO A 261 8.60 13.26 7.54
C PRO A 261 9.38 12.05 8.04
N LEU A 262 8.82 10.86 7.81
CA LEU A 262 9.50 9.60 8.10
C LEU A 262 10.71 9.47 7.18
N SER A 263 11.87 9.22 7.77
CA SER A 263 13.13 9.06 7.07
C SER A 263 13.87 7.85 7.62
N PRO A 264 13.53 6.63 7.14
CA PRO A 264 14.13 5.38 7.61
C PRO A 264 15.65 5.47 7.81
N SER A 265 16.07 5.22 9.04
CA SER A 265 17.48 5.16 9.43
C SER A 265 18.03 3.72 9.39
N LEU A 266 17.14 2.74 9.37
CA LEU A 266 17.43 1.32 9.24
C LEU A 266 16.91 0.80 7.91
N ASN A 267 17.55 -0.23 7.36
CA ASN A 267 16.88 -1.03 6.33
C ASN A 267 15.74 -1.85 6.98
N PRO A 268 14.70 -2.23 6.21
CA PRO A 268 13.52 -2.89 6.76
C PRO A 268 13.81 -4.22 7.46
N VAL A 269 14.82 -4.99 7.01
CA VAL A 269 15.18 -6.28 7.61
C VAL A 269 15.83 -6.08 8.97
N GLU A 270 16.74 -5.10 9.11
CA GLU A 270 17.30 -4.72 10.40
C GLU A 270 16.25 -4.17 11.37
N ALA A 271 15.29 -3.39 10.86
CA ALA A 271 14.18 -2.90 11.66
C ALA A 271 13.34 -4.05 12.25
N VAL A 272 13.10 -5.13 11.48
CA VAL A 272 12.43 -6.35 11.97
C VAL A 272 13.27 -7.12 12.99
N GLU A 273 14.58 -7.27 12.76
CA GLU A 273 15.48 -7.92 13.73
C GLU A 273 15.46 -7.18 15.07
N ARG A 274 15.56 -5.84 15.03
CA ARG A 274 15.46 -5.00 16.23
C ARG A 274 14.10 -5.11 16.91
N LEU A 275 13.01 -5.08 16.12
CA LEU A 275 11.65 -5.22 16.65
C LEU A 275 11.49 -6.55 17.39
N THR A 276 11.82 -7.66 16.72
CA THR A 276 11.52 -9.01 17.21
C THR A 276 12.43 -9.46 18.35
N ALA A 277 13.59 -8.83 18.51
CA ALA A 277 14.47 -8.99 19.67
C ALA A 277 14.08 -8.12 20.89
N SER A 278 13.13 -7.19 20.73
CA SER A 278 12.78 -6.23 21.78
C SER A 278 11.90 -6.81 22.89
N ALA A 279 11.99 -6.25 24.10
CA ALA A 279 11.13 -6.62 25.21
C ALA A 279 9.64 -6.37 24.92
N ARG A 280 9.31 -5.30 24.16
CA ARG A 280 7.91 -5.01 23.77
C ARG A 280 7.32 -6.08 22.86
N TRP A 281 8.14 -6.70 22.00
CA TRP A 281 7.73 -7.83 21.19
C TRP A 281 7.46 -9.07 22.05
N ALA A 282 8.34 -9.38 23.00
CA ALA A 282 8.12 -10.47 23.95
C ALA A 282 6.82 -10.29 24.76
N LEU A 283 6.52 -9.06 25.21
CA LEU A 283 5.27 -8.72 25.90
C LEU A 283 4.04 -8.88 25.00
N LEU A 284 4.12 -8.48 23.72
CA LEU A 284 3.04 -8.72 22.77
C LEU A 284 2.75 -10.23 22.62
N LEU A 285 3.79 -11.07 22.68
CA LEU A 285 3.66 -12.51 22.51
C LEU A 285 3.22 -13.27 23.77
N SER A 286 3.41 -12.72 24.97
CA SER A 286 3.12 -13.45 26.22
C SER A 286 1.64 -13.77 26.42
N GLY A 287 0.73 -13.02 25.78
CA GLY A 287 -0.72 -13.28 25.78
C GLY A 287 -1.20 -14.08 24.57
N GLN A 288 -0.30 -14.59 23.72
CA GLN A 288 -0.65 -15.14 22.40
C GLN A 288 -0.31 -16.63 22.31
N SER A 289 -1.07 -17.37 21.50
CA SER A 289 -0.70 -18.75 21.16
C SER A 289 0.62 -18.79 20.38
N ALA A 290 1.40 -19.87 20.52
CA ALA A 290 2.67 -20.03 19.80
C ALA A 290 2.50 -19.88 18.28
N ARG A 291 1.45 -20.49 17.71
CA ARG A 291 1.11 -20.37 16.29
C ARG A 291 0.90 -18.90 15.90
N ARG A 292 0.20 -18.14 16.74
CA ARG A 292 -0.06 -16.72 16.50
C ARG A 292 1.22 -15.89 16.55
N GLY A 293 2.10 -16.16 17.50
CA GLY A 293 3.39 -15.48 17.57
C GLY A 293 4.24 -15.69 16.32
N VAL A 294 4.22 -16.90 15.74
CA VAL A 294 4.89 -17.16 14.46
C VAL A 294 4.22 -16.39 13.30
N GLU A 295 2.89 -16.34 13.24
CA GLU A 295 2.16 -15.57 12.23
C GLU A 295 2.51 -14.07 12.27
N LEU A 296 2.51 -13.46 13.47
CA LEU A 296 2.86 -12.05 13.66
C LEU A 296 4.31 -11.78 13.20
N LYS A 297 5.23 -12.69 13.52
CA LYS A 297 6.63 -12.59 13.09
C LYS A 297 6.78 -12.71 11.57
N ARG A 298 6.11 -13.70 10.95
CA ARG A 298 6.10 -13.85 9.48
C ARG A 298 5.55 -12.59 8.81
N ARG A 299 4.48 -12.00 9.37
CA ARG A 299 3.84 -10.79 8.84
C ARG A 299 4.82 -9.62 8.75
N VAL A 300 5.49 -9.26 9.85
CA VAL A 300 6.44 -8.13 9.83
C VAL A 300 7.65 -8.40 8.93
N ARG A 301 8.13 -9.65 8.86
CA ARG A 301 9.19 -10.05 7.92
C ARG A 301 8.76 -9.89 6.45
N ASN A 302 7.54 -10.29 6.11
CA ASN A 302 7.02 -10.13 4.75
C ASN A 302 6.88 -8.65 4.37
N GLN A 303 6.47 -7.78 5.29
CA GLN A 303 6.42 -6.33 5.06
C GLN A 303 7.82 -5.75 4.79
N ALA A 304 8.84 -6.20 5.53
CA ALA A 304 10.21 -5.78 5.28
C ALA A 304 10.72 -6.21 3.89
N LEU A 305 10.36 -7.41 3.46
CA LEU A 305 10.73 -7.90 2.13
C LEU A 305 9.96 -7.18 1.02
N GLU A 306 8.69 -6.83 1.24
CA GLU A 306 7.91 -6.05 0.29
C GLU A 306 8.52 -4.65 0.11
N ALA A 307 8.96 -4.00 1.20
CA ALA A 307 9.67 -2.72 1.15
C ALA A 307 10.98 -2.78 0.35
N LEU A 308 11.60 -3.95 0.23
CA LEU A 308 12.85 -4.15 -0.53
C LEU A 308 12.64 -4.77 -1.91
N ALA A 309 11.41 -5.13 -2.27
CA ALA A 309 11.11 -5.91 -3.47
C ALA A 309 11.61 -5.30 -4.80
N PRO A 310 11.73 -3.97 -4.97
CA PRO A 310 12.33 -3.39 -6.17
C PRO A 310 13.84 -3.68 -6.34
N ILE A 311 14.56 -3.92 -5.25
CA ILE A 311 16.02 -4.04 -5.25
C ILE A 311 16.52 -5.37 -4.68
N TYR A 312 15.66 -6.21 -4.12
CA TYR A 312 16.03 -7.47 -3.51
C TYR A 312 14.98 -8.54 -3.80
N ARG A 313 15.45 -9.74 -4.14
CA ARG A 313 14.63 -10.93 -4.28
C ARG A 313 15.16 -11.95 -3.28
N PRO A 314 14.37 -12.34 -2.27
CA PRO A 314 14.81 -13.32 -1.29
C PRO A 314 14.98 -14.70 -1.95
N PRO A 315 15.82 -15.58 -1.38
CA PRO A 315 15.99 -16.95 -1.84
C PRO A 315 14.66 -17.71 -1.93
N ASP A 316 14.58 -18.69 -2.85
CA ASP A 316 13.38 -19.51 -3.04
C ASP A 316 12.96 -20.24 -1.75
N GLU A 317 13.93 -20.62 -0.91
CA GLU A 317 13.69 -21.25 0.39
C GLU A 317 12.93 -20.37 1.39
N TYR A 318 12.98 -19.04 1.21
CA TYR A 318 12.20 -18.12 2.02
C TYR A 318 10.75 -17.98 1.51
N SER A 319 10.47 -18.33 0.25
CA SER A 319 9.13 -18.26 -0.31
C SER A 319 8.31 -19.45 0.21
N PRO A 320 7.30 -19.23 1.06
CA PRO A 320 6.56 -20.33 1.65
C PRO A 320 5.80 -21.10 0.56
N ARG A 321 5.85 -22.43 0.57
CA ARG A 321 5.18 -23.25 -0.45
C ARG A 321 3.67 -23.30 -0.25
N SER A 322 3.20 -22.93 0.94
CA SER A 322 1.79 -22.80 1.29
C SER A 322 1.55 -21.58 2.17
N CYS A 323 0.30 -21.12 2.27
CA CYS A 323 -0.08 -20.00 3.13
C CYS A 323 0.17 -20.24 4.64
N CYS A 324 0.42 -21.49 5.03
CA CYS A 324 0.63 -21.91 6.41
C CYS A 324 2.08 -22.26 6.72
N GLU A 325 2.98 -22.30 5.72
CA GLU A 325 4.38 -22.57 5.95
C GLU A 325 5.08 -21.28 6.38
N ASP A 326 5.86 -21.38 7.45
CA ASP A 326 6.69 -20.29 7.92
C ASP A 326 8.12 -20.53 7.43
N PRO A 327 8.77 -19.54 6.81
CA PRO A 327 10.18 -19.68 6.44
C PRO A 327 10.99 -19.94 7.71
N SER A 328 11.95 -20.87 7.60
CA SER A 328 12.77 -21.25 8.74
C SER A 328 13.61 -20.07 9.26
N GLU A 329 13.98 -20.11 10.54
CA GLU A 329 14.92 -19.12 11.11
C GLU A 329 16.30 -19.17 10.43
N ALA A 330 16.67 -20.28 9.77
CA ALA A 330 17.87 -20.35 8.95
C ALA A 330 17.71 -19.52 7.67
N ALA A 331 16.60 -19.70 6.94
CA ALA A 331 16.31 -18.94 5.72
C ALA A 331 16.20 -17.42 6.01
N TRP A 332 15.62 -17.03 7.15
CA TRP A 332 15.60 -15.61 7.54
C TRP A 332 17.00 -15.06 7.86
N ARG A 333 17.88 -15.83 8.51
CA ARG A 333 19.26 -15.39 8.78
C ARG A 333 20.07 -15.18 7.49
N GLU A 334 19.84 -16.01 6.47
CA GLU A 334 20.41 -15.81 5.14
C GLU A 334 19.95 -14.50 4.52
N VAL A 335 18.62 -14.24 4.53
CA VAL A 335 18.06 -12.94 4.09
C VAL A 335 18.72 -11.76 4.81
N VAL A 336 18.90 -11.85 6.14
CA VAL A 336 19.55 -10.80 6.94
C VAL A 336 21.00 -10.59 6.50
N ALA A 337 21.74 -11.66 6.26
CA ALA A 337 23.13 -11.58 5.82
C ALA A 337 23.25 -10.96 4.42
N GLU A 338 22.44 -11.39 3.46
CA GLU A 338 22.41 -10.85 2.11
C GLU A 338 22.06 -9.36 2.10
N VAL A 339 20.98 -8.97 2.79
CA VAL A 339 20.53 -7.57 2.84
C VAL A 339 21.57 -6.65 3.50
N ARG A 340 22.26 -7.10 4.55
CA ARG A 340 23.37 -6.35 5.16
C ARG A 340 24.53 -6.15 4.19
N ALA A 341 24.88 -7.19 3.42
CA ALA A 341 25.96 -7.11 2.44
C ALA A 341 25.65 -6.16 1.27
N MET A 342 24.37 -5.85 1.02
CA MET A 342 23.94 -4.94 -0.04
C MET A 342 24.00 -3.45 0.33
N GLU A 343 24.34 -3.12 1.59
CA GLU A 343 24.44 -1.74 2.09
C GLU A 343 23.22 -0.86 1.72
N ILE A 344 22.03 -1.43 1.92
CA ILE A 344 20.77 -0.77 1.56
C ILE A 344 20.52 0.43 2.47
N ARG A 345 20.16 1.57 1.88
CA ARG A 345 19.83 2.82 2.58
C ARG A 345 18.60 3.49 2.00
N TRP A 346 17.97 4.35 2.80
CA TRP A 346 16.88 5.22 2.33
C TRP A 346 17.42 6.35 1.45
N ASP A 347 16.76 6.59 0.32
CA ASP A 347 16.95 7.76 -0.53
C ASP A 347 15.78 8.73 -0.29
N PRO A 348 16.01 9.89 0.36
CA PRO A 348 14.94 10.84 0.67
C PRO A 348 14.33 11.51 -0.57
N GLY A 349 15.08 11.63 -1.66
CA GLY A 349 14.59 12.21 -2.91
C GLY A 349 13.66 11.27 -3.66
N ARG A 350 13.97 9.97 -3.65
CA ARG A 350 13.12 8.92 -4.25
C ARG A 350 12.02 8.44 -3.32
N GLN A 351 12.15 8.70 -2.03
CA GLN A 351 11.38 8.05 -0.97
C GLN A 351 11.31 6.54 -1.18
N ASP A 352 12.49 5.92 -1.30
CA ASP A 352 12.64 4.48 -1.53
C ASP A 352 13.95 3.96 -0.93
N PHE A 353 14.04 2.64 -0.77
CA PHE A 353 15.29 1.98 -0.43
C PHE A 353 16.13 1.76 -1.69
N VAL A 354 17.42 2.07 -1.60
CA VAL A 354 18.39 1.92 -2.68
C VAL A 354 19.63 1.19 -2.19
N ARG A 355 20.30 0.47 -3.09
CA ARG A 355 21.63 -0.06 -2.82
C ARG A 355 22.65 1.08 -2.85
N SER A 356 23.59 1.09 -1.91
CA SER A 356 24.77 1.95 -2.03
C SER A 356 25.59 1.50 -3.26
N ARG A 357 26.15 2.47 -3.99
CA ARG A 357 26.88 2.21 -5.23
C ARG A 357 28.34 1.91 -4.96
#